data_AF-A0A8D8J3G0-F1
#
_entry.id   AF-A0A8D8J3G0-F1
#
_cell.length_a   1.000
_cell.length_b   1.000
_cell.length_c   1.000
_cell.angle_alpha   90.00
_cell.angle_beta   90.00
_cell.angle_gamma   90.00
#
_symmetry.space_group_name_H-M   'P 1'
#
loop_
_entity.id
_entity.type
_entity.pdbx_description
1 polymer ?
#
loop_
_entity_poly.entity_id
_entity_poly.type
_entity_poly.pdbx_seq_one_letter_code
_entity_poly.pdbx_strand_id
1 'polypeptide(L)'
;EFNQTTTIEYSNVVQNLEIGVLHGNYCGDSWVNITGNMFNDSTSNAIDIQSCWFETEGNRKLHLQIGHNNFEHSNKIAIVISPILNLEGKIEYNQFLKGKYGALLARNKPWEEFRHLPVRLIVQHNHFMYNKGIYVVSLGLSPNTDSKIQWLLFTRNFVKNNKIKEAFGPLEDEGEGLGGEGRLNPRSRVAAPVVISSNNVDVFRNIISNYESSYEVGSQLSDQSKALNVTYNWLGYQDEEKIYERLFHRKDRYDLAKIEYFPYLLHHSNPGAQTIAQYAKFVPFFFKDGSDRIGGEVDGQEILPAGSYTVERDINVRPGGKLILNSGVTLNFAPSVGMMVTGKLEARGRKPDDILFTLKREAVMMENDTTEAIIMDPDMAMDIETESIIDLGTSESSTPKVPVRL
;
A
#
# COMPACT_ATOMS: atom_id res chain seq x y z
N GLU A 1 33.18 1.29 -27.89
CA GLU A 1 31.90 1.27 -27.15
C GLU A 1 31.35 -0.15 -27.21
N PHE A 2 30.87 -0.69 -26.09
CA PHE A 2 30.31 -2.05 -26.02
C PHE A 2 28.79 -1.92 -25.98
N ASN A 3 28.08 -2.63 -26.84
CA ASN A 3 26.62 -2.73 -26.82
C ASN A 3 26.28 -4.16 -26.36
N GLN A 4 25.47 -4.28 -25.31
CA GLN A 4 25.05 -5.56 -24.77
C GLN A 4 23.63 -5.88 -25.23
N THR A 5 23.47 -6.90 -26.06
CA THR A 5 22.16 -7.44 -26.40
C THR A 5 21.99 -8.82 -25.76
N THR A 6 20.91 -9.00 -25.00
CA THR A 6 20.53 -10.28 -24.38
C THR A 6 19.12 -10.61 -24.85
N THR A 7 18.96 -11.77 -25.50
CA THR A 7 17.68 -12.25 -26.01
C THR A 7 17.43 -13.66 -25.50
N ILE A 8 16.30 -13.86 -24.83
CA ILE A 8 15.85 -15.14 -24.29
C ILE A 8 14.45 -15.39 -24.84
N GLU A 9 14.35 -16.34 -25.75
CA GLU A 9 13.10 -16.62 -26.45
C GLU A 9 12.75 -18.10 -26.42
N TYR A 10 11.45 -18.38 -26.34
CA TYR A 10 10.88 -19.73 -26.47
C TYR A 10 11.55 -20.80 -25.58
N SER A 11 11.98 -20.39 -24.38
CA SER A 11 12.71 -21.24 -23.44
C SER A 11 11.84 -21.64 -22.25
N ASN A 12 12.15 -22.79 -21.65
CA ASN A 12 11.50 -23.28 -20.43
C ASN A 12 12.50 -23.20 -19.27
N VAL A 13 12.19 -22.36 -18.29
CA VAL A 13 13.02 -22.12 -17.10
C VAL A 13 12.24 -22.61 -15.89
N VAL A 14 12.55 -23.82 -15.44
CA VAL A 14 11.74 -24.54 -14.44
C VAL A 14 12.57 -25.03 -13.26
N GLN A 15 11.97 -25.06 -12.07
CA GLN A 15 12.54 -25.67 -10.86
C GLN A 15 13.93 -25.13 -10.44
N ASN A 16 14.19 -23.84 -10.67
CA ASN A 16 15.43 -23.21 -10.24
C ASN A 16 15.43 -23.02 -8.72
N LEU A 17 16.57 -23.33 -8.10
CA LEU A 17 16.83 -23.08 -6.66
C LEU A 17 17.09 -21.61 -6.34
N GLU A 18 17.55 -20.84 -7.32
CA GLU A 18 17.80 -19.41 -7.21
C GLU A 18 16.99 -18.64 -8.27
N ILE A 19 17.55 -17.54 -8.78
CA ILE A 19 16.91 -16.69 -9.78
C ILE A 19 16.94 -17.41 -11.13
N GLY A 20 15.81 -17.44 -11.84
CA GLY A 20 15.73 -18.06 -13.17
C GLY A 20 16.57 -17.31 -14.22
N VAL A 21 16.32 -16.00 -14.35
CA VAL A 21 17.08 -15.10 -15.23
C VAL A 21 17.45 -13.85 -14.44
N LEU A 22 18.76 -13.61 -14.32
CA LEU A 22 19.31 -12.39 -13.72
C LEU A 22 20.00 -11.56 -14.81
N HIS A 23 19.53 -10.33 -15.02
CA HIS A 23 20.25 -9.31 -15.77
C HIS A 23 20.80 -8.28 -14.79
N GLY A 24 22.12 -8.30 -14.61
CA GLY A 24 22.82 -7.39 -13.70
C GLY A 24 22.88 -5.95 -14.18
N ASN A 25 23.29 -5.06 -13.28
CA ASN A 25 23.48 -3.64 -13.56
C ASN A 25 24.53 -3.44 -14.67
N TYR A 26 24.08 -2.90 -15.80
CA TYR A 26 24.94 -2.52 -16.92
C TYR A 26 24.68 -1.07 -17.34
N CYS A 27 25.75 -0.25 -17.37
CA CYS A 27 25.70 1.20 -17.59
C CYS A 27 26.07 1.67 -19.00
N GLY A 28 25.82 0.84 -20.01
CA GLY A 28 25.97 1.19 -21.42
C GLY A 28 24.64 1.16 -22.17
N ASP A 29 24.72 1.16 -23.50
CA ASP A 29 23.55 0.88 -24.34
C ASP A 29 23.28 -0.63 -24.29
N SER A 30 22.10 -1.02 -23.81
CA SER A 30 21.74 -2.43 -23.68
C SER A 30 20.32 -2.70 -24.12
N TRP A 31 20.14 -3.89 -24.70
CA TRP A 31 18.86 -4.40 -25.15
C TRP A 31 18.59 -5.76 -24.50
N VAL A 32 17.51 -5.87 -23.73
CA VAL A 32 17.09 -7.11 -23.08
C VAL A 32 15.71 -7.49 -23.60
N ASN A 33 15.64 -8.59 -24.34
CA ASN A 33 14.40 -9.17 -24.82
C ASN A 33 14.15 -10.53 -24.16
N ILE A 34 13.02 -10.67 -23.46
CA ILE A 34 12.57 -11.92 -22.85
C ILE A 34 11.17 -12.19 -23.35
N THR A 35 11.04 -13.02 -24.39
CA THR A 35 9.73 -13.25 -25.03
C THR A 35 9.38 -14.71 -25.28
N GLY A 36 8.13 -15.09 -25.00
CA GLY A 36 7.63 -16.43 -25.32
C GLY A 36 8.14 -17.54 -24.41
N ASN A 37 8.63 -17.23 -23.21
CA ASN A 37 9.20 -18.21 -22.29
C ASN A 37 8.18 -18.72 -21.28
N MET A 38 8.42 -19.93 -20.75
CA MET A 38 7.67 -20.50 -19.63
C MET A 38 8.55 -20.55 -18.38
N PHE A 39 8.06 -19.95 -17.31
CA PHE A 39 8.68 -19.99 -15.99
C PHE A 39 7.78 -20.76 -15.03
N ASN A 40 8.29 -21.84 -14.43
CA ASN A 40 7.51 -22.66 -13.51
C ASN A 40 8.30 -23.08 -12.26
N ASP A 41 7.64 -23.11 -11.11
CA ASP A 41 8.14 -23.68 -9.84
C ASP A 41 9.53 -23.18 -9.42
N SER A 42 9.90 -21.93 -9.75
CA SER A 42 11.13 -21.33 -9.24
C SER A 42 10.99 -21.04 -7.74
N THR A 43 11.99 -21.42 -6.94
CA THR A 43 12.00 -21.17 -5.48
C THR A 43 12.25 -19.70 -5.17
N SER A 44 13.03 -19.01 -5.99
CA SER A 44 13.30 -17.57 -5.91
C SER A 44 12.53 -16.78 -6.96
N ASN A 45 13.01 -15.59 -7.31
CA ASN A 45 12.42 -14.75 -8.36
C ASN A 45 12.62 -15.40 -9.74
N ALA A 46 11.63 -15.33 -10.63
CA ALA A 46 11.78 -15.91 -11.97
C ALA A 46 12.68 -15.04 -12.86
N ILE A 47 12.44 -13.73 -12.86
CA ILE A 47 13.26 -12.73 -13.57
C ILE A 47 13.64 -11.62 -12.59
N ASP A 48 14.93 -11.28 -12.57
CA ASP A 48 15.47 -10.15 -11.83
C ASP A 48 16.28 -9.27 -12.80
N ILE A 49 15.88 -8.01 -12.93
CA ILE A 49 16.51 -7.03 -13.82
C ILE A 49 16.94 -5.83 -12.99
N GLN A 50 18.23 -5.51 -13.11
CA GLN A 50 18.84 -4.37 -12.46
C GLN A 50 19.32 -3.39 -13.52
N SER A 51 18.77 -2.17 -13.50
CA SER A 51 19.18 -1.14 -14.44
C SER A 51 20.35 -0.30 -13.90
N CYS A 52 20.97 0.49 -14.77
CA CYS A 52 22.03 1.40 -14.38
C CYS A 52 21.52 2.52 -13.47
N TRP A 53 22.15 2.66 -12.30
CA TRP A 53 21.85 3.70 -11.31
C TRP A 53 22.83 4.89 -11.35
N PHE A 54 23.74 4.93 -12.32
CA PHE A 54 24.68 6.05 -12.52
C PHE A 54 24.18 6.96 -13.64
N GLU A 55 24.63 8.21 -13.64
CA GLU A 55 24.40 9.10 -14.78
C GLU A 55 25.14 8.56 -16.01
N THR A 56 24.43 8.48 -17.14
CA THR A 56 24.97 7.92 -18.38
C THR A 56 25.23 9.02 -19.40
N GLU A 57 26.42 9.02 -19.99
CA GLU A 57 26.74 9.92 -21.10
C GLU A 57 25.93 9.53 -22.35
N GLY A 58 25.41 10.54 -23.07
CA GLY A 58 24.73 10.32 -24.34
C GLY A 58 23.34 9.68 -24.25
N ASN A 59 22.66 9.76 -23.09
CA ASN A 59 21.30 9.22 -22.88
C ASN A 59 21.20 7.69 -23.13
N ARG A 60 22.29 6.97 -22.82
CA ARG A 60 22.33 5.50 -22.89
C ARG A 60 21.41 4.93 -21.81
N LYS A 61 20.60 3.95 -22.20
CA LYS A 61 19.56 3.37 -21.38
C LYS A 61 19.40 1.88 -21.70
N LEU A 62 18.85 1.16 -20.72
CA LEU A 62 18.40 -0.21 -20.92
C LEU A 62 17.07 -0.20 -21.67
N HIS A 63 17.07 -0.80 -22.85
CA HIS A 63 15.87 -1.12 -23.61
C HIS A 63 15.35 -2.50 -23.20
N LEU A 64 14.19 -2.52 -22.53
CA LEU A 64 13.62 -3.74 -21.97
C LEU A 64 12.33 -4.16 -22.67
N GLN A 65 12.27 -5.39 -23.14
CA GLN A 65 11.04 -5.99 -23.66
C GLN A 65 10.80 -7.33 -22.97
N ILE A 66 9.71 -7.42 -22.20
CA ILE A 66 9.25 -8.67 -21.60
C ILE A 66 7.84 -8.93 -22.09
N GLY A 67 7.66 -9.91 -22.98
CA GLY A 67 6.32 -10.18 -23.47
C GLY A 67 5.99 -11.61 -23.85
N HIS A 68 4.71 -11.93 -23.85
CA HIS A 68 4.22 -13.27 -24.20
C HIS A 68 4.82 -14.40 -23.33
N ASN A 69 5.26 -14.11 -22.10
CA ASN A 69 5.76 -15.12 -21.18
C ASN A 69 4.63 -15.66 -20.30
N ASN A 70 4.76 -16.92 -19.89
CA ASN A 70 3.87 -17.56 -18.93
C ASN A 70 4.63 -17.84 -17.62
N PHE A 71 4.13 -17.28 -16.52
CA PHE A 71 4.65 -17.48 -15.18
C PHE A 71 3.62 -18.27 -14.36
N GLU A 72 3.98 -19.49 -14.00
CA GLU A 72 3.14 -20.37 -13.19
C GLU A 72 3.85 -20.74 -11.89
N HIS A 73 3.08 -20.85 -10.80
CA HIS A 73 3.53 -21.36 -9.50
C HIS A 73 4.84 -20.72 -8.96
N SER A 74 5.04 -19.43 -9.20
CA SER A 74 6.21 -18.70 -8.67
C SER A 74 6.15 -18.65 -7.13
N ASN A 75 7.19 -19.15 -6.45
CA ASN A 75 7.21 -19.16 -4.97
C ASN A 75 7.47 -17.76 -4.39
N LYS A 76 8.29 -16.93 -5.05
CA LYS A 76 8.48 -15.51 -4.71
C LYS A 76 7.76 -14.59 -5.70
N ILE A 77 8.50 -13.72 -6.40
CA ILE A 77 7.98 -12.73 -7.34
C ILE A 77 8.38 -13.15 -8.74
N ALA A 78 7.46 -13.12 -9.69
CA ALA A 78 7.75 -13.53 -11.06
C ALA A 78 8.73 -12.56 -11.75
N ILE A 79 8.44 -11.25 -11.72
CA ILE A 79 9.33 -10.23 -12.30
C ILE A 79 9.69 -9.21 -11.23
N VAL A 80 10.99 -9.02 -11.03
CA VAL A 80 11.55 -7.95 -10.21
C VAL A 80 12.37 -7.04 -11.11
N ILE A 81 12.05 -5.75 -11.08
CA ILE A 81 12.86 -4.69 -11.70
C ILE A 81 13.17 -3.67 -10.61
N SER A 82 14.40 -3.70 -10.12
CA SER A 82 14.84 -2.85 -9.02
C SER A 82 16.37 -2.77 -9.00
N PRO A 83 16.98 -1.60 -9.21
CA PRO A 83 16.33 -0.32 -9.48
C PRO A 83 15.78 -0.22 -10.93
N ILE A 84 14.91 0.77 -11.14
CA ILE A 84 14.32 1.18 -12.42
C ILE A 84 14.78 2.61 -12.70
N LEU A 85 15.89 2.73 -13.40
CA LEU A 85 16.62 3.97 -13.68
C LEU A 85 17.32 3.84 -15.03
N ASN A 86 17.38 4.89 -15.84
CA ASN A 86 17.91 4.84 -17.21
C ASN A 86 17.30 3.68 -18.01
N LEU A 87 15.97 3.54 -17.96
CA LEU A 87 15.26 2.39 -18.52
C LEU A 87 14.11 2.84 -19.42
N GLU A 88 14.06 2.30 -20.62
CA GLU A 88 12.87 2.36 -21.48
C GLU A 88 12.40 0.93 -21.73
N GLY A 89 11.19 0.61 -21.30
CA GLY A 89 10.73 -0.77 -21.37
C GLY A 89 9.24 -0.96 -21.52
N LYS A 90 8.90 -2.18 -21.98
CA LYS A 90 7.53 -2.66 -22.13
C LYS A 90 7.40 -4.05 -21.54
N ILE A 91 6.37 -4.23 -20.71
CA ILE A 91 5.95 -5.52 -20.18
C ILE A 91 4.55 -5.79 -20.73
N GLU A 92 4.42 -6.70 -21.67
CA GLU A 92 3.14 -6.89 -22.37
C GLU A 92 2.77 -8.32 -22.72
N TYR A 93 1.47 -8.62 -22.69
CA TYR A 93 0.93 -9.94 -23.04
C TYR A 93 1.48 -11.11 -22.20
N ASN A 94 1.92 -10.85 -20.97
CA ASN A 94 2.37 -11.90 -20.06
C ASN A 94 1.21 -12.45 -19.22
N GLN A 95 1.34 -13.70 -18.81
CA GLN A 95 0.39 -14.39 -17.92
C GLN A 95 1.07 -14.72 -16.60
N PHE A 96 0.44 -14.33 -15.49
CA PHE A 96 0.91 -14.58 -14.12
C PHE A 96 -0.17 -15.35 -13.37
N LEU A 97 0.08 -16.64 -13.16
CA LEU A 97 -0.87 -17.58 -12.60
C LEU A 97 -0.34 -18.21 -11.32
N LYS A 98 -1.14 -18.16 -10.25
CA LYS A 98 -0.91 -18.92 -9.01
C LYS A 98 0.44 -18.65 -8.31
N GLY A 99 0.98 -17.42 -8.39
CA GLY A 99 2.12 -17.00 -7.58
C GLY A 99 1.81 -16.99 -6.09
N LYS A 100 2.80 -17.25 -5.22
CA LYS A 100 2.60 -17.35 -3.75
C LYS A 100 2.91 -16.06 -2.98
N TYR A 101 3.79 -15.20 -3.49
CA TYR A 101 4.22 -13.99 -2.78
C TYR A 101 3.90 -12.69 -3.53
N GLY A 102 3.95 -12.73 -4.87
CA GLY A 102 3.55 -11.64 -5.76
C GLY A 102 3.89 -11.94 -7.22
N ALA A 103 3.56 -11.04 -8.14
CA ALA A 103 3.79 -11.24 -9.57
C ALA A 103 4.80 -10.23 -10.14
N LEU A 104 4.55 -8.93 -9.98
CA LEU A 104 5.40 -7.87 -10.53
C LEU A 104 5.81 -6.89 -9.43
N LEU A 105 7.11 -6.74 -9.24
CA LEU A 105 7.70 -5.68 -8.42
C LEU A 105 8.53 -4.77 -9.32
N ALA A 106 8.02 -3.56 -9.52
CA ALA A 106 8.71 -2.51 -10.23
C ALA A 106 8.84 -1.30 -9.31
N ARG A 107 9.90 -1.26 -8.48
CA ARG A 107 10.05 -0.28 -7.41
C ARG A 107 11.48 0.25 -7.23
N ASN A 108 11.62 1.56 -6.99
CA ASN A 108 12.87 2.19 -6.55
C ASN A 108 12.93 2.39 -5.03
N LYS A 109 14.16 2.39 -4.50
CA LYS A 109 14.43 2.99 -3.18
C LYS A 109 14.26 4.51 -3.28
N PRO A 110 13.74 5.19 -2.23
CA PRO A 110 13.48 6.62 -2.26
C PRO A 110 14.78 7.42 -2.03
N TRP A 111 15.74 7.29 -2.95
CA TRP A 111 17.01 8.00 -2.91
C TRP A 111 16.94 9.26 -3.77
N GLU A 112 17.58 10.33 -3.29
CA GLU A 112 17.51 11.63 -3.94
C GLU A 112 18.26 11.67 -5.27
N GLU A 113 19.37 10.92 -5.39
CA GLU A 113 20.19 10.87 -6.61
C GLU A 113 19.41 10.26 -7.79
N PHE A 114 18.42 9.44 -7.51
CA PHE A 114 17.63 8.76 -8.53
C PHE A 114 16.65 9.68 -9.26
N ARG A 115 16.37 10.89 -8.74
CA ARG A 115 15.34 11.80 -9.28
C ARG A 115 15.64 12.29 -10.70
N HIS A 116 16.91 12.33 -11.10
CA HIS A 116 17.33 12.87 -12.39
C HIS A 116 17.44 11.79 -13.49
N LEU A 117 17.38 10.51 -13.12
CA LEU A 117 17.59 9.41 -14.06
C LEU A 117 16.28 9.09 -14.80
N PRO A 118 16.26 9.11 -16.15
CA PRO A 118 15.04 8.94 -16.92
C PRO A 118 14.49 7.51 -16.88
N VAL A 119 13.17 7.40 -16.84
CA VAL A 119 12.45 6.10 -16.87
C VAL A 119 11.20 6.22 -17.72
N ARG A 120 10.98 5.26 -18.61
CA ARG A 120 9.71 5.05 -19.31
C ARG A 120 9.36 3.58 -19.32
N LEU A 121 8.42 3.17 -18.48
CA LEU A 121 7.98 1.77 -18.40
C LEU A 121 6.49 1.67 -18.67
N ILE A 122 6.10 0.84 -19.64
CA ILE A 122 4.69 0.57 -19.96
C ILE A 122 4.40 -0.89 -19.64
N VAL A 123 3.45 -1.12 -18.74
CA VAL A 123 2.95 -2.44 -18.38
C VAL A 123 1.53 -2.55 -18.93
N GLN A 124 1.35 -3.35 -19.99
CA GLN A 124 0.06 -3.42 -20.68
C GLN A 124 -0.38 -4.80 -21.14
N HIS A 125 -1.69 -5.03 -21.22
CA HIS A 125 -2.26 -6.30 -21.72
C HIS A 125 -1.77 -7.57 -20.99
N ASN A 126 -1.39 -7.46 -19.71
CA ASN A 126 -0.99 -8.61 -18.90
C ASN A 126 -2.17 -9.17 -18.12
N HIS A 127 -2.10 -10.46 -17.79
CA HIS A 127 -3.10 -11.18 -17.00
C HIS A 127 -2.50 -11.65 -15.68
N PHE A 128 -3.05 -11.16 -14.57
CA PHE A 128 -2.67 -11.57 -13.22
C PHE A 128 -3.86 -12.24 -12.54
N MET A 129 -3.80 -13.57 -12.43
CA MET A 129 -4.91 -14.38 -11.94
C MET A 129 -4.48 -15.36 -10.84
N TYR A 130 -5.33 -15.52 -9.82
CA TYR A 130 -5.16 -16.54 -8.77
C TYR A 130 -3.85 -16.43 -7.98
N ASN A 131 -3.19 -15.28 -7.98
CA ASN A 131 -1.99 -15.03 -7.20
C ASN A 131 -2.34 -14.79 -5.73
N LYS A 132 -1.41 -15.14 -4.85
CA LYS A 132 -1.46 -14.93 -3.39
C LYS A 132 -0.25 -14.12 -2.94
N GLY A 133 -0.35 -13.55 -1.74
CA GLY A 133 0.74 -12.82 -1.10
C GLY A 133 0.28 -11.49 -0.54
N ILE A 134 1.20 -10.54 -0.45
CA ILE A 134 0.95 -9.18 0.06
C ILE A 134 0.61 -8.18 -1.05
N TYR A 135 0.97 -8.45 -2.30
CA TYR A 135 0.53 -7.69 -3.46
C TYR A 135 0.65 -8.55 -4.71
N VAL A 136 -0.07 -8.20 -5.77
CA VAL A 136 0.14 -8.80 -7.10
C VAL A 136 1.14 -7.95 -7.86
N VAL A 137 0.89 -6.64 -7.90
CA VAL A 137 1.69 -5.66 -8.61
C VAL A 137 2.06 -4.53 -7.65
N SER A 138 3.35 -4.26 -7.51
CA SER A 138 3.89 -3.15 -6.73
C SER A 138 4.67 -2.21 -7.64
N LEU A 139 4.18 -0.98 -7.78
CA LEU A 139 4.69 0.03 -8.69
C LEU A 139 5.22 1.22 -7.91
N GLY A 140 6.42 1.68 -8.25
CA GLY A 140 7.06 2.82 -7.62
C GLY A 140 8.31 3.29 -8.34
N LEU A 141 8.36 4.56 -8.65
CA LEU A 141 9.57 5.20 -9.11
C LEU A 141 10.08 6.12 -7.99
N SER A 142 10.96 7.05 -8.31
CA SER A 142 11.43 8.01 -7.31
C SER A 142 10.31 9.02 -6.98
N PRO A 143 9.99 9.24 -5.69
CA PRO A 143 9.03 10.25 -5.28
C PRO A 143 9.47 11.66 -5.69
N ASN A 144 8.51 12.57 -5.88
CA ASN A 144 8.76 14.00 -6.15
C ASN A 144 9.54 14.30 -7.45
N THR A 145 9.50 13.38 -8.41
CA THR A 145 10.08 13.56 -9.75
C THR A 145 9.00 14.01 -10.74
N ASP A 146 9.39 14.84 -11.73
CA ASP A 146 8.52 15.22 -12.85
C ASP A 146 8.21 13.99 -13.73
N SER A 147 6.94 13.80 -14.08
CA SER A 147 6.47 12.75 -14.99
C SER A 147 7.13 12.81 -16.39
N LYS A 148 7.75 13.95 -16.77
CA LYS A 148 8.54 14.04 -18.00
C LYS A 148 9.85 13.26 -17.96
N ILE A 149 10.44 13.11 -16.77
CA ILE A 149 11.71 12.41 -16.54
C ILE A 149 11.44 10.94 -16.26
N GLN A 150 10.57 10.66 -15.30
CA GLN A 150 10.22 9.30 -14.91
C GLN A 150 8.72 9.08 -15.05
N TRP A 151 8.33 8.06 -15.79
CA TRP A 151 6.93 7.73 -16.01
C TRP A 151 6.72 6.22 -16.12
N LEU A 152 5.70 5.73 -15.42
CA LEU A 152 5.26 4.35 -15.51
C LEU A 152 3.76 4.30 -15.77
N LEU A 153 3.36 3.63 -16.84
CA LEU A 153 1.96 3.44 -17.19
C LEU A 153 1.55 1.98 -17.01
N PHE A 154 0.58 1.73 -16.15
CA PHE A 154 -0.06 0.43 -15.99
C PHE A 154 -1.45 0.48 -16.62
N THR A 155 -1.62 -0.13 -17.80
CA THR A 155 -2.86 0.00 -18.59
C THR A 155 -3.33 -1.27 -19.29
N ARG A 156 -4.65 -1.44 -19.43
CA ARG A 156 -5.28 -2.60 -20.11
C ARG A 156 -4.85 -3.96 -19.54
N ASN A 157 -4.46 -4.01 -18.27
CA ASN A 157 -4.17 -5.25 -17.58
C ASN A 157 -5.42 -5.83 -16.91
N PHE A 158 -5.42 -7.13 -16.71
CA PHE A 158 -6.45 -7.86 -15.97
C PHE A 158 -5.86 -8.36 -14.66
N VAL A 159 -6.33 -7.83 -13.54
CA VAL A 159 -5.93 -8.26 -12.19
C VAL A 159 -7.18 -8.83 -11.51
N LYS A 160 -7.44 -10.13 -11.68
CA LYS A 160 -8.67 -10.76 -11.16
C LYS A 160 -8.40 -11.97 -10.31
N ASN A 161 -9.33 -12.23 -9.38
CA ASN A 161 -9.35 -13.45 -8.56
C ASN A 161 -8.03 -13.70 -7.81
N ASN A 162 -7.31 -12.64 -7.44
CA ASN A 162 -6.13 -12.74 -6.60
C ASN A 162 -6.55 -12.63 -5.12
N LYS A 163 -5.82 -13.33 -4.25
CA LYS A 163 -6.08 -13.37 -2.81
C LYS A 163 -4.92 -12.73 -2.07
N ILE A 164 -5.07 -11.43 -1.80
CA ILE A 164 -4.06 -10.63 -1.12
C ILE A 164 -4.45 -10.43 0.33
N LYS A 165 -3.49 -10.72 1.22
CA LYS A 165 -3.65 -10.60 2.67
C LYS A 165 -2.42 -9.94 3.26
N GLU A 166 -2.64 -9.22 4.35
CA GLU A 166 -1.55 -8.65 5.15
C GLU A 166 -0.69 -9.78 5.74
N ALA A 167 0.64 -9.61 5.71
CA ALA A 167 1.58 -10.61 6.23
C ALA A 167 1.42 -10.85 7.75
N PHE A 168 0.95 -9.82 8.48
CA PHE A 168 0.67 -9.87 9.92
C PHE A 168 -0.79 -9.52 10.24
N GLY A 169 -1.69 -9.74 9.27
CA GLY A 169 -3.11 -9.39 9.39
C GLY A 169 -3.81 -10.10 10.54
N PRO A 170 -4.98 -9.61 10.97
CA PRO A 170 -5.80 -10.31 11.95
C PRO A 170 -6.20 -11.68 11.39
N LEU A 171 -6.16 -12.72 12.24
CA LEU A 171 -6.68 -14.04 11.89
C LEU A 171 -8.16 -13.93 11.49
N GLU A 172 -8.52 -14.70 10.46
CA GLU A 172 -9.86 -14.64 9.82
C GLU A 172 -10.99 -15.18 10.69
N ASP A 173 -10.67 -15.82 11.81
CA ASP A 173 -11.64 -16.32 12.78
C ASP A 173 -11.40 -15.61 14.10
N GLU A 174 -12.48 -15.28 14.81
CA GLU A 174 -12.55 -14.53 16.08
C GLU A 174 -11.60 -15.06 17.18
N GLY A 175 -10.30 -14.82 17.03
CA GLY A 175 -9.27 -15.34 17.92
C GLY A 175 -7.90 -14.80 17.52
N GLU A 176 -7.25 -14.12 18.46
CA GLU A 176 -5.85 -13.75 18.32
C GLU A 176 -4.99 -15.02 18.41
N GLY A 177 -4.06 -15.18 17.48
CA GLY A 177 -3.08 -16.25 17.54
C GLY A 177 -2.22 -16.03 18.78
N LEU A 178 -1.91 -17.11 19.49
CA LEU A 178 -1.10 -17.11 20.72
C LEU A 178 0.27 -16.40 20.59
N GLY A 179 0.72 -16.12 19.36
CA GLY A 179 2.00 -15.47 19.04
C GLY A 179 1.96 -13.99 18.64
N GLY A 180 0.83 -13.29 18.73
CA GLY A 180 0.76 -11.86 18.40
C GLY A 180 0.48 -11.51 16.93
N GLU A 181 -0.04 -12.46 16.16
CA GLU A 181 -0.59 -12.24 14.82
C GLU A 181 -1.79 -11.25 14.91
N GLY A 182 -1.81 -10.21 14.07
CA GLY A 182 -2.80 -9.13 14.18
C GLY A 182 -2.51 -8.07 15.24
N ARG A 183 -1.30 -8.04 15.85
CA ARG A 183 -0.91 -7.00 16.82
C ARG A 183 -0.43 -5.70 16.18
N LEU A 184 0.19 -5.77 15.00
CA LEU A 184 0.82 -4.62 14.34
C LEU A 184 0.28 -4.46 12.92
N ASN A 185 -0.59 -3.47 12.73
CA ASN A 185 -0.99 -3.02 11.41
C ASN A 185 0.06 -2.04 10.89
N PRO A 186 0.74 -2.32 9.76
CA PRO A 186 1.68 -1.38 9.19
C PRO A 186 1.01 -0.04 8.88
N ARG A 187 1.70 1.07 9.16
CA ARG A 187 1.16 2.41 8.91
C ARG A 187 1.32 2.86 7.46
N SER A 188 2.47 2.55 6.87
CA SER A 188 2.85 2.99 5.51
C SER A 188 2.88 1.87 4.48
N ARG A 189 2.50 0.64 4.88
CA ARG A 189 2.37 -0.51 3.97
C ARG A 189 0.92 -0.98 3.97
N VAL A 190 0.51 -1.47 2.81
CA VAL A 190 -0.82 -2.03 2.58
C VAL A 190 -0.70 -3.24 1.68
N ALA A 191 -1.47 -4.27 2.01
CA ALA A 191 -1.68 -5.43 1.18
C ALA A 191 -2.89 -5.21 0.27
N ALA A 192 -2.61 -5.01 -1.02
CA ALA A 192 -3.62 -4.87 -2.07
C ALA A 192 -3.11 -5.50 -3.38
N PRO A 193 -3.99 -5.96 -4.28
CA PRO A 193 -3.61 -6.45 -5.60
C PRO A 193 -2.72 -5.47 -6.36
N VAL A 194 -3.07 -4.18 -6.39
CA VAL A 194 -2.25 -3.13 -6.99
C VAL A 194 -1.80 -2.16 -5.91
N VAL A 195 -0.48 -1.97 -5.79
CA VAL A 195 0.13 -1.06 -4.84
C VAL A 195 0.93 0.00 -5.59
N ILE A 196 0.73 1.27 -5.20
CA ILE A 196 1.37 2.43 -5.83
C ILE A 196 2.16 3.19 -4.78
N SER A 197 3.43 3.44 -5.04
CA SER A 197 4.35 4.10 -4.08
C SER A 197 4.97 5.42 -4.59
N SER A 198 4.57 5.90 -5.76
CA SER A 198 5.01 7.19 -6.31
C SER A 198 3.92 7.84 -7.17
N ASN A 199 3.97 9.17 -7.33
CA ASN A 199 2.97 9.98 -8.02
C ASN A 199 3.14 10.04 -9.55
N ASN A 200 4.23 9.50 -10.07
CA ASN A 200 4.56 9.40 -11.51
C ASN A 200 4.20 8.02 -12.10
N VAL A 201 3.34 7.29 -11.39
CA VAL A 201 2.75 6.02 -11.82
C VAL A 201 1.28 6.28 -12.13
N ASP A 202 0.87 5.98 -13.36
CA ASP A 202 -0.52 6.05 -13.78
C ASP A 202 -1.11 4.64 -13.89
N VAL A 203 -2.18 4.38 -13.14
CA VAL A 203 -2.98 3.15 -13.25
C VAL A 203 -4.25 3.50 -14.02
N PHE A 204 -4.28 3.13 -15.30
CA PHE A 204 -5.32 3.64 -16.21
C PHE A 204 -5.93 2.54 -17.08
N ARG A 205 -7.27 2.45 -17.15
CA ARG A 205 -7.94 1.46 -18.02
C ARG A 205 -7.56 0.01 -17.78
N ASN A 206 -7.58 -0.42 -16.53
CA ASN A 206 -7.40 -1.81 -16.14
C ASN A 206 -8.72 -2.42 -15.65
N ILE A 207 -8.76 -3.75 -15.63
CA ILE A 207 -9.83 -4.50 -15.02
C ILE A 207 -9.31 -5.14 -13.73
N ILE A 208 -9.69 -4.57 -12.59
CA ILE A 208 -9.24 -4.96 -11.25
C ILE A 208 -10.45 -5.50 -10.49
N SER A 209 -10.43 -6.76 -10.07
CA SER A 209 -11.57 -7.42 -9.43
C SER A 209 -11.12 -8.61 -8.58
N ASN A 210 -10.91 -8.39 -7.29
CA ASN A 210 -10.29 -9.35 -6.38
C ASN A 210 -11.10 -9.46 -5.09
N TYR A 211 -12.27 -10.11 -5.17
CA TYR A 211 -13.25 -10.16 -4.06
C TYR A 211 -12.71 -10.77 -2.76
N GLU A 212 -11.71 -11.66 -2.84
CA GLU A 212 -11.06 -12.25 -1.66
C GLU A 212 -10.01 -11.33 -1.01
N SER A 213 -9.69 -10.19 -1.62
CA SER A 213 -8.80 -9.17 -1.05
C SER A 213 -9.62 -8.08 -0.37
N SER A 214 -9.14 -7.53 0.75
CA SER A 214 -9.82 -6.43 1.46
C SER A 214 -9.88 -5.16 0.61
N TYR A 215 -8.81 -4.88 -0.12
CA TYR A 215 -8.67 -3.72 -1.00
C TYR A 215 -8.36 -4.16 -2.44
N GLU A 216 -8.65 -3.31 -3.42
CA GLU A 216 -8.26 -3.49 -4.82
C GLU A 216 -6.97 -2.73 -5.16
N VAL A 217 -6.87 -1.49 -4.66
CA VAL A 217 -5.73 -0.61 -4.89
C VAL A 217 -5.32 0.08 -3.58
N GLY A 218 -4.02 0.13 -3.33
CA GLY A 218 -3.45 0.73 -2.12
C GLY A 218 -2.34 1.75 -2.42
N SER A 219 -2.39 2.88 -1.70
CA SER A 219 -1.33 3.89 -1.68
C SER A 219 -0.26 3.53 -0.65
N GLN A 220 1.01 3.63 -1.03
CA GLN A 220 2.19 3.55 -0.15
C GLN A 220 3.08 4.78 -0.28
N LEU A 221 2.56 5.87 -0.87
CA LEU A 221 3.25 7.16 -0.93
C LEU A 221 2.87 7.99 0.29
N SER A 222 3.80 8.18 1.23
CA SER A 222 3.63 9.03 2.41
C SER A 222 3.74 10.53 2.06
N ASP A 223 2.86 11.01 1.19
CA ASP A 223 2.71 12.43 0.87
C ASP A 223 1.23 12.78 0.64
N GLN A 224 0.59 13.33 1.67
CA GLN A 224 -0.82 13.73 1.66
C GLN A 224 -1.16 14.85 0.66
N SER A 225 -0.15 15.57 0.14
CA SER A 225 -0.34 16.66 -0.83
C SER A 225 -0.50 16.15 -2.26
N LYS A 226 -0.07 14.90 -2.51
CA LYS A 226 -0.11 14.29 -3.85
C LYS A 226 -1.37 13.47 -4.05
N ALA A 227 -1.70 13.31 -5.32
CA ALA A 227 -2.73 12.41 -5.79
C ALA A 227 -2.11 11.33 -6.69
N LEU A 228 -2.69 10.14 -6.63
CA LEU A 228 -2.34 9.00 -7.46
C LEU A 228 -3.46 8.77 -8.47
N ASN A 229 -3.11 8.71 -9.74
CA ASN A 229 -4.05 8.52 -10.82
C ASN A 229 -4.43 7.04 -10.97
N VAL A 230 -5.68 6.73 -10.63
CA VAL A 230 -6.30 5.39 -10.74
C VAL A 230 -7.60 5.51 -11.54
N THR A 231 -7.61 6.36 -12.56
CA THR A 231 -8.80 6.65 -13.35
C THR A 231 -9.06 5.62 -14.45
N TYR A 232 -10.31 5.56 -14.89
CA TYR A 232 -10.84 4.66 -15.90
C TYR A 232 -10.61 3.18 -15.63
N ASN A 233 -10.50 2.75 -14.37
CA ASN A 233 -10.38 1.33 -14.03
C ASN A 233 -11.74 0.74 -13.68
N TRP A 234 -11.93 -0.56 -13.92
CA TRP A 234 -12.98 -1.33 -13.25
C TRP A 234 -12.43 -1.77 -11.89
N LEU A 235 -13.15 -1.49 -10.81
CA LEU A 235 -12.71 -1.68 -9.42
C LEU A 235 -13.62 -2.68 -8.66
N GLY A 236 -14.02 -3.76 -9.35
CA GLY A 236 -14.81 -4.87 -8.78
C GLY A 236 -16.31 -4.63 -8.72
N TYR A 237 -16.77 -3.39 -8.48
CA TYR A 237 -18.19 -3.05 -8.31
C TYR A 237 -18.62 -1.89 -9.22
N GLN A 238 -19.93 -1.79 -9.48
CA GLN A 238 -20.54 -0.61 -10.11
C GLN A 238 -20.88 0.47 -9.09
N ASP A 239 -21.13 0.06 -7.85
CA ASP A 239 -21.53 0.91 -6.74
C ASP A 239 -20.33 1.65 -6.15
N GLU A 240 -20.43 2.97 -6.07
CA GLU A 240 -19.35 3.86 -5.62
C GLU A 240 -19.00 3.65 -4.16
N GLU A 241 -19.99 3.39 -3.28
CA GLU A 241 -19.77 3.17 -1.85
C GLU A 241 -18.82 1.98 -1.62
N LYS A 242 -19.09 0.86 -2.32
CA LYS A 242 -18.24 -0.35 -2.25
C LYS A 242 -16.85 -0.14 -2.84
N ILE A 243 -16.75 0.63 -3.93
CA ILE A 243 -15.45 0.97 -4.52
C ILE A 243 -14.65 1.80 -3.52
N TYR A 244 -15.26 2.82 -2.94
CA TYR A 244 -14.62 3.72 -1.98
C TYR A 244 -14.04 2.94 -0.80
N GLU A 245 -14.81 2.04 -0.18
CA GLU A 245 -14.33 1.22 0.95
C GLU A 245 -13.15 0.32 0.59
N ARG A 246 -13.06 -0.14 -0.67
CA ARG A 246 -12.02 -1.05 -1.16
C ARG A 246 -10.77 -0.37 -1.72
N LEU A 247 -10.67 0.95 -1.62
CA LEU A 247 -9.46 1.70 -1.92
C LEU A 247 -8.76 2.08 -0.62
N PHE A 248 -7.47 1.77 -0.48
CA PHE A 248 -6.70 2.14 0.70
C PHE A 248 -5.82 3.36 0.40
N HIS A 249 -6.13 4.50 1.03
CA HIS A 249 -5.42 5.76 0.77
C HIS A 249 -5.55 6.75 1.95
N ARG A 250 -5.39 8.05 1.67
CA ARG A 250 -5.52 9.16 2.63
C ARG A 250 -6.72 9.08 3.61
N LYS A 251 -7.83 8.44 3.22
CA LYS A 251 -9.02 8.25 4.08
C LYS A 251 -8.82 7.23 5.20
N ASP A 252 -7.82 6.38 5.06
CA ASP A 252 -7.49 5.30 6.00
C ASP A 252 -6.32 5.71 6.89
N ARG A 253 -5.35 6.43 6.30
CA ARG A 253 -4.16 6.96 6.96
C ARG A 253 -3.89 8.39 6.51
N TYR A 254 -3.75 9.32 7.44
CA TYR A 254 -3.70 10.76 7.09
C TYR A 254 -2.44 11.15 6.29
N ASP A 255 -1.36 10.37 6.39
CA ASP A 255 -0.06 10.65 5.77
C ASP A 255 0.03 10.18 4.30
N LEU A 256 -0.88 9.33 3.85
CA LEU A 256 -0.84 8.75 2.51
C LEU A 256 -1.40 9.69 1.44
N ALA A 257 -0.91 9.53 0.21
CA ALA A 257 -1.44 10.20 -0.97
C ALA A 257 -2.90 9.79 -1.26
N LYS A 258 -3.68 10.73 -1.79
CA LYS A 258 -5.08 10.50 -2.19
C LYS A 258 -5.12 9.67 -3.48
N ILE A 259 -6.05 8.72 -3.60
CA ILE A 259 -6.31 8.02 -4.85
C ILE A 259 -7.43 8.74 -5.61
N GLU A 260 -7.19 9.08 -6.86
CA GLU A 260 -8.18 9.61 -7.80
C GLU A 260 -8.66 8.49 -8.71
N TYR A 261 -9.88 7.99 -8.45
CA TYR A 261 -10.45 6.86 -9.19
C TYR A 261 -11.55 7.26 -10.17
N PHE A 262 -11.99 8.52 -10.16
CA PHE A 262 -13.00 9.04 -11.08
C PHE A 262 -12.38 9.67 -12.33
N PRO A 263 -12.95 9.44 -13.53
CA PRO A 263 -14.08 8.54 -13.80
C PRO A 263 -13.66 7.05 -13.74
N TYR A 264 -14.57 6.12 -13.48
CA TYR A 264 -14.26 4.66 -13.45
C TYR A 264 -15.11 3.89 -14.48
N LEU A 265 -14.65 2.69 -14.86
CA LEU A 265 -15.35 1.84 -15.83
C LEU A 265 -16.56 1.16 -15.18
N LEU A 266 -17.67 1.07 -15.91
CA LEU A 266 -18.85 0.29 -15.50
C LEU A 266 -18.89 -1.12 -16.13
N HIS A 267 -17.88 -1.45 -16.94
CA HIS A 267 -17.77 -2.71 -17.67
C HIS A 267 -16.61 -3.56 -17.16
N HIS A 268 -16.94 -4.74 -16.65
CA HIS A 268 -16.06 -5.66 -15.92
C HIS A 268 -15.09 -6.52 -16.76
N SER A 269 -15.14 -6.44 -18.09
CA SER A 269 -14.36 -7.33 -18.97
C SER A 269 -13.66 -6.64 -20.14
N ASN A 270 -13.96 -5.38 -20.40
CA ASN A 270 -13.39 -4.64 -21.53
C ASN A 270 -12.76 -3.33 -21.05
N PRO A 271 -11.41 -3.26 -20.95
CA PRO A 271 -10.72 -2.03 -20.53
C PRO A 271 -10.84 -0.88 -21.55
N GLY A 272 -11.25 -1.18 -22.79
CA GLY A 272 -11.51 -0.19 -23.84
C GLY A 272 -12.95 0.31 -23.90
N ALA A 273 -13.82 -0.12 -23.00
CA ALA A 273 -15.22 0.30 -23.00
C ALA A 273 -15.36 1.81 -22.76
N GLN A 274 -16.38 2.42 -23.38
CA GLN A 274 -16.70 3.84 -23.19
C GLN A 274 -17.71 4.07 -22.06
N THR A 275 -18.36 3.00 -21.58
CA THR A 275 -19.33 3.07 -20.48
C THR A 275 -18.61 3.33 -19.16
N ILE A 276 -18.66 4.58 -18.70
CA ILE A 276 -17.99 5.05 -17.49
C ILE A 276 -18.96 5.77 -16.56
N ALA A 277 -18.65 5.76 -15.27
CA ALA A 277 -19.21 6.69 -14.31
C ALA A 277 -18.39 7.98 -14.34
N GLN A 278 -19.00 9.07 -14.84
CA GLN A 278 -18.29 10.33 -15.07
C GLN A 278 -18.21 11.22 -13.82
N TYR A 279 -19.18 11.11 -12.92
CA TYR A 279 -19.32 12.00 -11.77
C TYR A 279 -19.53 11.17 -10.50
N ALA A 280 -18.90 11.62 -9.41
CA ALA A 280 -19.13 11.09 -8.07
C ALA A 280 -20.55 11.45 -7.60
N LYS A 281 -21.26 10.46 -7.05
CA LYS A 281 -22.60 10.60 -6.47
C LYS A 281 -22.62 10.25 -4.99
N PHE A 282 -21.59 9.57 -4.50
CA PHE A 282 -21.44 9.20 -3.10
C PHE A 282 -20.61 10.25 -2.37
N VAL A 283 -21.10 10.67 -1.20
CA VAL A 283 -20.36 11.52 -0.27
C VAL A 283 -20.06 10.66 0.97
N PRO A 284 -18.78 10.39 1.28
CA PRO A 284 -18.42 9.63 2.46
C PRO A 284 -18.88 10.33 3.73
N PHE A 285 -19.50 9.59 4.65
CA PHE A 285 -19.86 10.08 5.97
C PHE A 285 -18.71 9.80 6.94
N PHE A 286 -18.36 10.78 7.78
CA PHE A 286 -17.43 10.56 8.89
C PHE A 286 -18.06 9.68 9.98
N PHE A 287 -19.35 9.92 10.25
CA PHE A 287 -20.18 9.20 11.20
C PHE A 287 -21.54 8.89 10.56
N LYS A 288 -22.01 7.65 10.69
CA LYS A 288 -23.32 7.20 10.21
C LYS A 288 -24.18 6.82 11.41
N ASP A 289 -25.39 7.36 11.49
CA ASP A 289 -26.33 7.06 12.57
C ASP A 289 -26.57 5.55 12.70
N GLY A 290 -26.38 5.03 13.91
CA GLY A 290 -26.50 3.60 14.21
C GLY A 290 -25.22 2.77 13.98
N SER A 291 -24.12 3.38 13.52
CA SER A 291 -22.80 2.74 13.49
C SER A 291 -21.94 3.21 14.66
N ASP A 292 -21.19 2.28 15.24
CA ASP A 292 -20.17 2.55 16.26
C ASP A 292 -18.77 2.74 15.64
N ARG A 293 -18.62 2.61 14.31
CA ARG A 293 -17.33 2.71 13.63
C ARG A 293 -17.17 4.07 12.96
N ILE A 294 -16.04 4.73 13.25
CA ILE A 294 -15.72 6.04 12.70
C ILE A 294 -14.30 6.10 12.15
N GLY A 295 -14.02 7.16 11.38
CA GLY A 295 -12.68 7.49 10.90
C GLY A 295 -12.69 8.06 9.48
N GLY A 296 -11.54 8.59 9.07
CA GLY A 296 -11.33 9.23 7.78
C GLY A 296 -11.35 10.75 7.84
N GLU A 297 -11.66 11.35 6.69
CA GLU A 297 -11.56 12.81 6.50
C GLU A 297 -12.82 13.51 7.04
N VAL A 298 -12.61 14.55 7.84
CA VAL A 298 -13.66 15.50 8.24
C VAL A 298 -13.51 16.74 7.36
N ASP A 299 -14.43 16.88 6.41
CA ASP A 299 -14.55 18.03 5.51
C ASP A 299 -15.90 18.71 5.77
N GLY A 300 -15.88 19.91 6.33
CA GLY A 300 -17.07 20.57 6.88
C GLY A 300 -17.28 20.31 8.38
N GLN A 301 -18.52 20.38 8.86
CA GLN A 301 -18.83 20.29 10.29
C GLN A 301 -19.45 18.94 10.64
N GLU A 302 -18.77 18.17 11.49
CA GLU A 302 -19.22 16.88 11.99
C GLU A 302 -19.44 16.93 13.51
N ILE A 303 -20.55 16.37 13.98
CA ILE A 303 -20.92 16.37 15.41
C ILE A 303 -21.08 14.92 15.85
N LEU A 304 -20.29 14.50 16.83
CA LEU A 304 -20.44 13.17 17.43
C LEU A 304 -21.34 13.25 18.67
N PRO A 305 -22.48 12.54 18.68
CA PRO A 305 -23.33 12.45 19.87
C PRO A 305 -22.66 11.61 20.96
N ALA A 306 -23.23 11.63 22.16
CA ALA A 306 -22.75 10.81 23.27
C ALA A 306 -22.80 9.32 22.89
N GLY A 307 -21.71 8.59 23.15
CA GLY A 307 -21.58 7.21 22.70
C GLY A 307 -20.15 6.71 22.75
N SER A 308 -19.99 5.40 22.60
CA SER A 308 -18.67 4.74 22.47
C SER A 308 -18.45 4.38 21.00
N TYR A 309 -17.34 4.85 20.44
CA TYR A 309 -17.00 4.70 19.03
C TYR A 309 -15.66 4.00 18.87
N THR A 310 -15.57 3.11 17.89
CA THR A 310 -14.34 2.47 17.47
C THR A 310 -13.74 3.22 16.29
N VAL A 311 -12.52 3.72 16.46
CA VAL A 311 -11.77 4.43 15.42
C VAL A 311 -10.91 3.42 14.65
N GLU A 312 -11.36 3.01 13.48
CA GLU A 312 -10.67 2.00 12.63
C GLU A 312 -9.75 2.63 11.58
N ARG A 313 -9.99 3.90 11.25
CA ARG A 313 -9.24 4.70 10.27
C ARG A 313 -8.80 6.01 10.92
N ASP A 314 -7.67 6.56 10.48
CA ASP A 314 -7.18 7.82 11.04
C ASP A 314 -8.24 8.93 10.90
N ILE A 315 -8.43 9.70 11.96
CA ILE A 315 -9.30 10.89 11.93
C ILE A 315 -8.48 12.05 11.39
N ASN A 316 -8.85 12.59 10.23
CA ASN A 316 -8.14 13.72 9.60
C ASN A 316 -9.06 14.93 9.47
N VAL A 317 -8.95 15.88 10.41
CA VAL A 317 -9.70 17.14 10.36
C VAL A 317 -8.96 18.12 9.45
N ARG A 318 -9.48 18.30 8.23
CA ARG A 318 -8.90 19.17 7.19
C ARG A 318 -8.92 20.65 7.61
N PRO A 319 -8.13 21.54 7.01
CA PRO A 319 -8.07 22.98 7.38
C PRO A 319 -9.41 23.72 7.43
N GLY A 320 -10.43 23.29 6.68
CA GLY A 320 -11.80 23.84 6.73
C GLY A 320 -12.80 23.00 7.54
N GLY A 321 -12.36 21.86 8.06
CA GLY A 321 -13.16 20.92 8.84
C GLY A 321 -13.28 21.33 10.31
N LYS A 322 -14.42 20.98 10.90
CA LYS A 322 -14.73 21.19 12.31
C LYS A 322 -15.34 19.91 12.90
N LEU A 323 -14.61 19.27 13.80
CA LEU A 323 -15.09 18.11 14.55
C LEU A 323 -15.55 18.55 15.94
N ILE A 324 -16.82 18.28 16.27
CA ILE A 324 -17.40 18.61 17.58
C ILE A 324 -17.71 17.30 18.31
N LEU A 325 -17.09 17.11 19.47
CA LEU A 325 -17.34 15.97 20.35
C LEU A 325 -18.25 16.44 21.48
N ASN A 326 -19.43 15.82 21.62
CA ASN A 326 -20.33 16.10 22.74
C ASN A 326 -19.87 15.41 24.03
N SER A 327 -20.42 15.84 25.16
CA SER A 327 -20.24 15.18 26.46
C SER A 327 -20.59 13.68 26.38
N GLY A 328 -19.81 12.82 27.02
CA GLY A 328 -20.05 11.36 27.03
C GLY A 328 -19.55 10.62 25.79
N VAL A 329 -18.75 11.25 24.92
CA VAL A 329 -18.07 10.57 23.80
C VAL A 329 -16.88 9.78 24.31
N THR A 330 -16.80 8.49 23.96
CA THR A 330 -15.61 7.65 24.13
C THR A 330 -15.08 7.23 22.76
N LEU A 331 -13.82 7.53 22.47
CA LEU A 331 -13.15 7.10 21.24
C LEU A 331 -12.14 5.99 21.55
N ASN A 332 -12.36 4.81 20.99
CA ASN A 332 -11.51 3.63 21.11
C ASN A 332 -10.64 3.49 19.86
N PHE A 333 -9.38 3.88 19.95
CA PHE A 333 -8.44 3.84 18.82
C PHE A 333 -7.93 2.42 18.57
N ALA A 334 -8.09 1.94 17.34
CA ALA A 334 -7.45 0.70 16.90
C ALA A 334 -5.92 0.86 16.85
N PRO A 335 -5.14 -0.23 16.92
CA PRO A 335 -3.68 -0.15 16.84
C PRO A 335 -3.20 0.57 15.58
N SER A 336 -2.19 1.43 15.74
CA SER A 336 -1.60 2.25 14.67
C SER A 336 -2.56 3.24 13.99
N VAL A 337 -3.70 3.55 14.64
CA VAL A 337 -4.65 4.57 14.21
C VAL A 337 -4.53 5.79 15.12
N GLY A 338 -4.60 6.99 14.54
CA GLY A 338 -4.49 8.25 15.26
C GLY A 338 -5.45 9.32 14.76
N MET A 339 -5.23 10.54 15.25
CA MET A 339 -5.97 11.73 14.85
C MET A 339 -4.99 12.83 14.43
N MET A 340 -5.26 13.47 13.30
CA MET A 340 -4.57 14.66 12.83
C MET A 340 -5.60 15.78 12.71
N VAL A 341 -5.33 16.90 13.40
CA VAL A 341 -6.22 18.07 13.41
C VAL A 341 -5.49 19.26 12.79
N THR A 342 -5.81 19.59 11.54
CA THR A 342 -5.35 20.83 10.88
C THR A 342 -6.44 21.91 10.87
N GLY A 343 -7.72 21.50 11.00
CA GLY A 343 -8.87 22.40 11.18
C GLY A 343 -9.17 22.69 12.64
N LYS A 344 -10.44 22.53 13.02
CA LYS A 344 -10.91 22.78 14.39
C LYS A 344 -11.46 21.52 15.06
N LEU A 345 -11.00 21.24 16.28
CA LEU A 345 -11.59 20.26 17.19
C LEU A 345 -12.24 21.01 18.35
N GLU A 346 -13.50 20.71 18.67
CA GLU A 346 -14.24 21.29 19.80
C GLU A 346 -14.73 20.17 20.71
N ALA A 347 -14.19 20.06 21.92
CA ALA A 347 -14.46 18.96 22.84
C ALA A 347 -15.28 19.46 24.03
N ARG A 348 -16.60 19.30 23.95
CA ARG A 348 -17.59 19.83 24.91
C ARG A 348 -17.84 18.87 26.08
N GLY A 349 -16.78 18.40 26.73
CA GLY A 349 -16.88 17.51 27.89
C GLY A 349 -17.39 18.23 29.14
N ARG A 350 -18.32 17.63 29.86
CA ARG A 350 -18.88 18.15 31.13
C ARG A 350 -18.95 17.03 32.15
N LYS A 351 -18.44 17.24 33.37
CA LYS A 351 -18.62 16.27 34.47
C LYS A 351 -20.12 16.04 34.74
N PRO A 352 -20.57 14.79 34.95
CA PRO A 352 -19.78 13.55 35.03
C PRO A 352 -19.42 12.91 33.67
N ASP A 353 -20.02 13.36 32.57
CA ASP A 353 -19.89 12.81 31.21
C ASP A 353 -18.69 13.38 30.45
N ASP A 354 -17.46 13.10 30.94
CA ASP A 354 -16.23 13.51 30.26
C ASP A 354 -16.06 12.81 28.89
N ILE A 355 -15.32 13.47 27.99
CA ILE A 355 -14.89 12.86 26.72
C ILE A 355 -13.65 12.04 26.99
N LEU A 356 -13.62 10.79 26.52
CA LEU A 356 -12.58 9.81 26.83
C LEU A 356 -11.91 9.34 25.54
N PHE A 357 -10.60 9.52 25.43
CA PHE A 357 -9.80 8.84 24.42
C PHE A 357 -9.10 7.65 25.07
N THR A 358 -9.26 6.48 24.48
CA THR A 358 -8.67 5.23 24.95
C THR A 358 -8.32 4.33 23.78
N LEU A 359 -7.57 3.27 24.06
CA LEU A 359 -7.25 2.25 23.07
C LEU A 359 -8.39 1.23 22.99
N LYS A 360 -8.62 0.67 21.79
CA LYS A 360 -9.51 -0.47 21.59
C LYS A 360 -9.04 -1.72 22.35
N ARG A 361 -7.74 -1.80 22.67
CA ARG A 361 -7.10 -2.92 23.39
C ARG A 361 -6.43 -2.44 24.68
N GLU A 362 -6.46 -3.27 25.71
CA GLU A 362 -5.49 -3.19 26.82
C GLU A 362 -4.10 -3.51 26.29
N ALA A 363 -3.11 -2.69 26.66
CA ALA A 363 -1.72 -3.07 26.44
C ALA A 363 -1.44 -4.25 27.38
N VAL A 364 -1.38 -5.46 26.84
CA VAL A 364 -0.79 -6.58 27.57
C VAL A 364 0.71 -6.28 27.61
N MET A 365 1.13 -5.57 28.64
CA MET A 365 2.52 -5.63 29.09
C MET A 365 2.77 -7.12 29.37
N MET A 366 3.61 -7.77 28.58
CA MET A 366 4.13 -9.05 29.03
C MET A 366 4.94 -8.72 30.28
N GLU A 367 4.43 -9.11 31.45
CA GLU A 367 5.29 -9.37 32.60
C GLU A 367 6.21 -10.52 32.20
N ASN A 368 7.26 -10.18 31.45
CA ASN A 368 8.38 -11.07 31.27
C ASN A 368 9.41 -10.68 32.32
N ASP A 369 9.71 -11.62 33.22
CA ASP A 369 10.86 -11.66 34.13
C ASP A 369 12.22 -11.40 33.45
N THR A 370 12.25 -11.11 32.15
CA THR A 370 13.45 -10.69 31.41
C THR A 370 13.82 -9.23 31.65
N THR A 371 12.92 -8.41 32.19
CA THR A 371 13.22 -6.99 32.48
C THR A 371 14.21 -6.86 33.64
N GLU A 372 14.22 -7.82 34.58
CA GLU A 372 15.23 -7.85 35.65
C GLU A 372 16.64 -8.21 35.14
N ALA A 373 16.75 -8.93 34.03
CA ALA A 373 18.05 -9.30 33.45
C ALA A 373 18.72 -8.15 32.66
N ILE A 374 17.95 -7.17 32.18
CA ILE A 374 18.46 -6.01 31.43
C ILE A 374 18.94 -4.91 32.39
N ILE A 375 18.46 -4.90 33.63
CA ILE A 375 18.81 -3.90 34.66
C ILE A 375 20.19 -4.21 35.31
N MET A 376 20.76 -5.40 35.10
CA MET A 376 22.05 -5.80 35.69
C MET A 376 23.29 -5.45 34.85
N ASP A 377 23.14 -4.85 33.67
CA ASP A 377 24.28 -4.46 32.84
C ASP A 377 24.48 -2.92 32.84
N PRO A 378 25.45 -2.38 33.61
CA PRO A 378 25.64 -0.95 33.75
C PRO A 378 26.06 -0.23 32.45
N ASP A 379 26.42 -0.96 31.38
CA ASP A 379 26.84 -0.37 30.10
C ASP A 379 25.68 -0.09 29.11
N MET A 380 24.44 -0.53 29.39
CA MET A 380 23.26 -0.23 28.55
C MET A 380 22.32 0.85 29.11
N ALA A 381 22.65 1.45 30.26
CA ALA A 381 21.76 2.38 30.97
C ALA A 381 21.73 3.83 30.43
N MET A 382 22.38 4.13 29.30
CA MET A 382 22.54 5.52 28.82
C MET A 382 21.51 6.01 27.78
N ASP A 383 20.59 5.17 27.29
CA ASP A 383 19.67 5.58 26.19
C ASP A 383 18.18 5.44 26.51
N ILE A 384 17.79 5.29 27.78
CA ILE A 384 16.37 5.27 28.19
C ILE A 384 16.09 6.46 29.12
N GLU A 385 16.25 7.66 28.59
CA GLU A 385 15.60 8.86 29.13
C GLU A 385 14.50 9.30 28.16
N THR A 386 13.39 8.57 28.19
CA THR A 386 12.08 9.15 27.86
C THR A 386 11.22 8.95 29.09
N GLU A 387 11.01 10.04 29.82
CA GLU A 387 10.35 10.09 31.13
C GLU A 387 9.08 9.22 31.18
N SER A 388 9.16 8.11 31.92
CA SER A 388 8.01 7.39 32.41
C SER A 388 7.54 8.08 33.68
N ILE A 389 6.47 8.87 33.59
CA ILE A 389 5.71 9.27 34.78
C ILE A 389 4.93 8.02 35.22
N ILE A 390 5.57 7.16 36.02
CA ILE A 390 4.90 6.11 36.78
C ILE A 390 5.04 6.51 38.24
N ASP A 391 4.01 7.21 38.72
CA ASP A 391 3.78 7.36 40.15
C ASP A 391 3.50 5.96 40.71
N LEU A 392 4.39 5.46 41.57
CA LEU A 392 4.30 4.16 42.21
C LEU A 392 3.14 4.15 43.21
N GLY A 393 1.93 3.91 42.70
CA GLY A 393 0.73 3.61 43.46
C GLY A 393 0.06 2.37 42.89
N THR A 394 -0.20 1.39 43.75
CA THR A 394 -0.94 0.16 43.44
C THR A 394 -2.22 0.43 42.66
N SER A 395 -2.31 0.04 41.39
CA SER A 395 -3.59 -0.03 40.67
C SER A 395 -3.51 -1.00 39.50
N GLU A 396 -4.58 -1.79 39.36
CA GLU A 396 -4.93 -2.69 38.26
C GLU A 396 -4.49 -2.18 36.87
N SER A 397 -4.22 -3.11 35.95
CA SER A 397 -3.89 -2.86 34.54
C SER A 397 -4.99 -2.09 33.81
N SER A 398 -5.10 -0.79 34.09
CA SER A 398 -6.13 0.06 33.50
C SER A 398 -5.65 0.55 32.14
N THR A 399 -6.53 0.44 31.13
CA THR A 399 -6.33 1.11 29.83
C THR A 399 -6.01 2.59 30.06
N PRO A 400 -5.01 3.16 29.37
CA PRO A 400 -4.73 4.59 29.46
C PRO A 400 -5.95 5.36 28.96
N LYS A 401 -6.60 6.09 29.87
CA LYS A 401 -7.75 6.95 29.58
C LYS A 401 -7.31 8.40 29.66
N VAL A 402 -7.45 9.12 28.56
CA VAL A 402 -7.16 10.56 28.51
C VAL A 402 -8.49 11.32 28.49
N PRO A 403 -8.86 12.04 29.58
CA PRO A 403 -10.02 12.92 29.57
C PRO A 403 -9.71 14.16 28.73
N VAL A 404 -10.59 14.53 27.80
CA VAL A 404 -10.36 15.63 26.85
C VAL A 404 -11.37 16.76 27.05
N ARG A 405 -10.86 18.00 27.18
CA ARG A 405 -11.63 19.24 27.24
C ARG A 405 -10.85 20.33 26.48
N LEU A 406 -11.37 20.80 25.35
CA LEU A 406 -10.67 21.70 24.41
C LEU A 406 -11.64 22.65 23.71
#